data_AF-A0A1B6DYB7-F1
#
_entry.id   AF-A0A1B6DYB7-F1
#
_cell.length_a   1.000
_cell.length_b   1.000
_cell.length_c   1.000
_cell.angle_alpha   90.00
_cell.angle_beta   90.00
_cell.angle_gamma   90.00
#
_symmetry.space_group_name_H-M   'P 1'
#
loop_
_entity.id
_entity.type
_entity.pdbx_description
1 polymer ?
#
loop_
_entity_poly.entity_id
_entity_poly.type
_entity_poly.pdbx_seq_one_letter_code
_entity_poly.pdbx_strand_id
1 'polypeptide(L)'
;MELIAMKLNNQSIGRNSLLIRCLLVPKKTRVHWFSSKKNLEYAKCYNILGVPNESEQETVRQAFLKCVKKYHPDSGSSEADATKFQEIERAYRKLQQKFHSERWSVNDCLGEYGLYYDEKKGQTVDIEEHDIKHTAPQHRQYLSYGGFGYGTPSQREKQYQKVRAASAVSNVYNHRISKIQNTQESAIVVKDKKKAKDIKTRYGIDRLVEDLIQESMARGDFENLSGKGKPLSKKMDHHNPYVDLVTHKINQVMIENGFTPEWITLQKEIREEKDIVWNCLRAARKQLGPAPLSDREAGQWQKDVDNCRTAVIMLNKKINHFNLVVPLLQKQMLLFNLEKESEHIFKEGEFRTTPEVQRNVYAKNKTDEQQTSLLSTFSSMFGF
;
A
#
# COMPACT_ATOMS: atom_id res chain seq x y z
N MET A 1 41.91 -49.31 -58.73
CA MET A 1 40.55 -48.76 -58.90
C MET A 1 40.70 -47.25 -58.98
N GLU A 2 41.27 -46.80 -60.10
CA GLU A 2 40.57 -46.02 -61.14
C GLU A 2 40.45 -44.55 -60.73
N LEU A 3 41.39 -43.69 -61.15
CA LEU A 3 41.55 -43.06 -62.47
C LEU A 3 40.65 -41.82 -62.65
N ILE A 4 41.35 -40.68 -62.71
CA ILE A 4 41.25 -39.65 -63.76
C ILE A 4 40.08 -38.64 -63.72
N ALA A 5 40.43 -37.35 -63.59
CA ALA A 5 40.32 -36.37 -64.68
C ALA A 5 41.06 -35.06 -64.36
N MET A 6 42.26 -34.92 -64.92
CA MET A 6 42.90 -33.64 -65.27
C MET A 6 42.03 -32.88 -66.29
N LYS A 7 41.99 -31.55 -66.25
CA LYS A 7 42.69 -30.66 -67.23
C LYS A 7 42.33 -29.17 -67.05
N LEU A 8 43.39 -28.35 -66.92
CA LEU A 8 43.74 -27.11 -67.66
C LEU A 8 42.56 -26.32 -68.28
N ASN A 9 42.48 -24.99 -68.28
CA ASN A 9 43.51 -24.04 -68.71
C ASN A 9 42.99 -22.59 -68.59
N ASN A 10 43.92 -21.66 -68.35
CA ASN A 10 44.03 -20.28 -68.89
C ASN A 10 42.80 -19.36 -69.04
N GLN A 11 42.83 -18.19 -68.38
CA GLN A 11 43.32 -16.89 -68.91
C GLN A 11 42.61 -15.68 -68.26
N SER A 12 43.43 -14.65 -68.03
CA SER A 12 43.14 -13.32 -67.50
C SER A 12 42.04 -12.52 -68.22
N ILE A 13 41.35 -11.65 -67.49
CA ILE A 13 40.95 -10.24 -67.79
C ILE A 13 40.16 -9.81 -66.53
N GLY A 14 40.58 -8.85 -65.71
CA GLY A 14 40.42 -7.42 -65.96
C GLY A 14 39.83 -6.77 -64.71
N ARG A 15 40.38 -5.61 -64.34
CA ARG A 15 40.12 -4.82 -63.13
C ARG A 15 38.65 -4.45 -62.97
N ASN A 16 38.13 -4.42 -61.73
CA ASN A 16 37.56 -3.20 -61.16
C ASN A 16 37.20 -3.33 -59.67
N SER A 17 37.50 -2.24 -58.98
CA SER A 17 37.23 -1.88 -57.59
C SER A 17 35.83 -2.22 -57.09
N LEU A 18 35.73 -2.54 -55.79
CA LEU A 18 34.93 -1.78 -54.82
C LEU A 18 35.22 -2.28 -53.39
N LEU A 19 35.93 -1.44 -52.63
CA LEU A 19 36.12 -1.54 -51.19
C LEU A 19 34.78 -1.27 -50.48
N ILE A 20 34.15 -2.30 -49.91
CA ILE A 20 33.12 -2.10 -48.89
C ILE A 20 33.82 -1.99 -47.54
N ARG A 21 34.16 -0.75 -47.20
CA ARG A 21 34.70 -0.35 -45.90
C ARG A 21 33.55 -0.31 -44.91
N CYS A 22 33.32 -1.42 -44.20
CA CYS A 22 32.36 -1.47 -43.10
C CYS A 22 32.92 -0.63 -41.93
N LEU A 23 32.34 0.55 -41.71
CA LEU A 23 32.64 1.43 -40.59
C LEU A 23 32.09 0.79 -39.31
N LEU A 24 32.90 -0.03 -38.64
CA LEU A 24 32.70 -0.42 -37.25
C LEU A 24 32.92 0.81 -36.35
N VAL A 25 31.82 1.36 -35.86
CA VAL A 25 31.81 2.36 -34.78
C VAL A 25 32.39 1.71 -33.52
N PRO A 26 33.50 2.22 -32.94
CA PRO A 26 34.04 1.66 -31.71
C PRO A 26 33.13 2.07 -30.55
N LYS A 27 32.29 1.15 -30.07
CA LYS A 27 31.68 1.29 -28.74
C LYS A 27 32.81 1.21 -27.73
N LYS A 28 33.11 2.33 -27.05
CA LYS A 28 33.95 2.35 -25.85
C LYS A 28 33.30 1.47 -24.78
N THR A 29 33.60 0.17 -24.77
CA THR A 29 33.38 -0.67 -23.59
C THR A 29 34.55 -0.44 -22.65
N ARG A 30 34.26 0.26 -21.57
CA ARG A 30 35.18 0.43 -20.44
C ARG A 30 35.27 -0.94 -19.76
N VAL A 31 36.23 -1.76 -20.16
CA VAL A 31 36.47 -3.07 -19.55
C VAL A 31 36.93 -2.83 -18.11
N HIS A 32 36.07 -3.14 -17.14
CA HIS A 32 36.38 -3.01 -15.72
C HIS A 32 37.43 -4.06 -15.33
N TRP A 33 38.68 -3.63 -15.21
CA TRP A 33 39.81 -4.44 -14.72
C TRP A 33 39.78 -4.59 -13.19
N PHE A 34 38.65 -5.07 -12.63
CA PHE A 34 38.49 -5.24 -11.16
C PHE A 34 38.02 -6.64 -10.71
N SER A 35 37.80 -7.59 -11.62
CA SER A 35 37.22 -8.91 -11.28
C SER A 35 38.24 -9.99 -10.85
N SER A 36 39.48 -9.93 -11.36
CA SER A 36 40.45 -11.04 -11.21
C SER A 36 40.86 -11.35 -9.76
N LYS A 37 40.99 -10.33 -8.90
CA LYS A 37 41.42 -10.53 -7.50
C LYS A 37 40.38 -11.27 -6.64
N LYS A 38 39.10 -10.98 -6.81
CA LYS A 38 38.02 -11.61 -6.02
C LYS A 38 37.84 -13.08 -6.40
N ASN A 39 37.90 -13.40 -7.69
CA ASN A 39 37.83 -14.79 -8.15
C ASN A 39 38.98 -15.64 -7.62
N LEU A 40 40.20 -15.08 -7.55
CA LEU A 40 41.34 -15.76 -6.94
C LEU A 40 41.15 -16.02 -5.44
N GLU A 41 40.52 -15.09 -4.71
CA GLU A 41 40.19 -15.29 -3.29
C GLU A 41 39.13 -16.38 -3.08
N TYR A 42 38.10 -16.43 -3.92
CA TYR A 42 37.07 -17.47 -3.82
C TYR A 42 37.64 -18.85 -4.15
N ALA A 43 38.49 -18.98 -5.17
CA ALA A 43 39.18 -20.23 -5.50
C ALA A 43 39.99 -20.76 -4.31
N LYS A 44 40.68 -19.88 -3.56
CA LYS A 44 41.36 -20.26 -2.31
C LYS A 44 40.38 -20.80 -1.26
N CYS A 45 39.21 -20.19 -1.12
CA CYS A 45 38.19 -20.65 -0.16
C CYS A 45 37.61 -22.01 -0.52
N TYR A 46 37.38 -22.29 -1.81
CA TYR A 46 36.95 -23.60 -2.29
C TYR A 46 38.02 -24.68 -2.04
N ASN A 47 39.29 -24.35 -2.29
CA ASN A 47 40.41 -25.26 -2.00
C ASN A 47 40.54 -25.60 -0.51
N ILE A 48 40.36 -24.63 0.40
CA ILE A 48 40.39 -24.85 1.86
C ILE A 48 39.29 -25.84 2.30
N LEU A 49 38.12 -25.77 1.68
CA LEU A 49 36.99 -26.66 1.97
C LEU A 49 37.06 -28.00 1.20
N GLY A 50 38.05 -28.16 0.31
CA GLY A 50 38.23 -29.37 -0.48
C GLY A 50 37.15 -29.59 -1.55
N VAL A 51 36.57 -28.51 -2.08
CA VAL A 51 35.49 -28.55 -3.07
C VAL A 51 35.91 -27.88 -4.39
N PRO A 52 35.37 -28.29 -5.55
CA PRO A 52 35.61 -27.63 -6.84
C PRO A 52 35.23 -26.13 -6.84
N ASN A 53 35.91 -25.34 -7.69
CA ASN A 53 35.80 -23.87 -7.74
C ASN A 53 34.41 -23.30 -8.11
N GLU A 54 33.47 -24.12 -8.57
CA GLU A 54 32.09 -23.71 -8.92
C GLU A 54 31.04 -24.66 -8.30
N SER A 55 31.28 -25.05 -7.05
CA SER A 55 30.38 -25.95 -6.32
C SER A 55 29.11 -25.21 -5.83
N GLU A 56 27.96 -25.87 -5.91
CA GLU A 56 26.67 -25.34 -5.43
C GLU A 56 26.68 -25.08 -3.91
N GLN A 57 25.84 -24.15 -3.44
CA GLN A 57 25.76 -23.76 -2.02
C GLN A 57 25.56 -24.96 -1.07
N GLU A 58 24.76 -25.94 -1.47
CA GLU A 58 24.47 -27.13 -0.66
C GLU A 58 25.71 -28.03 -0.51
N THR A 59 26.47 -28.22 -1.59
CA THR A 59 27.72 -29.00 -1.56
C THR A 59 28.79 -28.34 -0.68
N VAL A 60 28.91 -27.01 -0.73
CA VAL A 60 29.79 -26.23 0.14
C VAL A 60 29.38 -26.37 1.61
N ARG A 61 28.07 -26.34 1.91
CA ARG A 61 27.53 -26.54 3.26
C ARG A 61 27.87 -27.94 3.79
N GLN A 62 27.70 -28.97 2.98
CA GLN A 62 28.01 -30.35 3.37
C GLN A 62 29.51 -30.56 3.60
N ALA A 63 30.37 -29.99 2.75
CA ALA A 63 31.81 -30.03 2.93
C ALA A 63 32.24 -29.32 4.22
N PHE A 64 31.68 -28.14 4.51
CA PHE A 64 31.91 -27.44 5.77
C PHE A 64 31.53 -28.30 6.97
N LEU A 65 30.33 -28.92 6.98
CA LEU A 65 29.91 -29.79 8.08
C LEU A 65 30.84 -31.00 8.28
N LYS A 66 31.35 -31.59 7.19
CA LYS A 66 32.36 -32.66 7.26
C LYS A 66 33.67 -32.16 7.86
N CYS A 67 34.14 -30.98 7.49
CA CYS A 67 35.35 -30.37 8.04
C CYS A 67 35.19 -29.98 9.52
N VAL A 68 34.06 -29.40 9.91
CA VAL A 68 33.76 -29.06 11.31
C VAL A 68 33.82 -30.30 12.19
N LYS A 69 33.18 -31.41 11.79
CA LYS A 69 33.22 -32.66 12.57
C LYS A 69 34.65 -33.19 12.76
N LYS A 70 35.55 -32.97 11.80
CA LYS A 70 36.94 -33.43 11.87
C LYS A 70 37.84 -32.52 12.70
N TYR A 71 37.75 -31.21 12.49
CA TYR A 71 38.73 -30.23 12.98
C TYR A 71 38.25 -29.42 14.20
N HIS A 72 37.01 -29.60 14.66
CA HIS A 72 36.51 -28.89 15.84
C HIS A 72 37.29 -29.29 17.10
N PRO A 73 37.73 -28.33 17.94
CA PRO A 73 38.56 -28.62 19.12
C PRO A 73 37.88 -29.55 20.15
N ASP A 74 36.55 -29.64 20.10
CA ASP A 74 35.73 -30.47 21.00
C ASP A 74 35.27 -31.80 20.36
N SER A 75 35.67 -32.12 19.13
CA SER A 75 35.17 -33.34 18.45
C SER A 75 35.87 -34.63 18.90
N GLY A 76 36.87 -34.55 19.77
CA GLY A 76 37.64 -35.70 20.26
C GLY A 76 38.44 -36.44 19.17
N SER A 77 38.52 -35.89 17.96
CA SER A 77 39.26 -36.45 16.82
C SER A 77 40.77 -36.18 16.96
N SER A 78 41.61 -37.10 16.49
CA SER A 78 43.07 -36.90 16.42
C SER A 78 43.49 -35.76 15.49
N GLU A 79 42.60 -35.33 14.59
CA GLU A 79 42.81 -34.22 13.65
C GLU A 79 42.28 -32.87 14.19
N ALA A 80 41.81 -32.80 15.45
CA ALA A 80 41.25 -31.58 16.03
C ALA A 80 42.30 -30.46 16.14
N ASP A 81 42.09 -29.34 15.45
CA ASP A 81 43.01 -28.22 15.39
C ASP A 81 42.23 -26.90 15.30
N ALA A 82 42.37 -26.07 16.34
CA ALA A 82 41.66 -24.80 16.45
C ALA A 82 42.04 -23.80 15.34
N THR A 83 43.28 -23.85 14.83
CA THR A 83 43.76 -22.92 13.81
C THR A 83 43.13 -23.23 12.46
N LYS A 84 43.14 -24.50 12.06
CA LYS A 84 42.48 -24.99 10.84
C LYS A 84 40.98 -24.74 10.86
N PHE A 85 40.34 -24.93 12.01
CA PHE A 85 38.92 -24.65 12.17
C PHE A 85 38.58 -23.19 11.86
N GLN A 86 39.38 -22.23 12.35
CA GLN A 86 39.18 -20.80 12.04
C GLN A 86 39.35 -20.50 10.55
N GLU A 87 40.30 -21.13 9.87
CA GLU A 87 40.50 -20.98 8.43
C GLU A 87 39.29 -21.50 7.63
N ILE A 88 38.76 -22.66 8.02
CA ILE A 88 37.57 -23.28 7.44
C ILE A 88 36.34 -22.37 7.63
N GLU A 89 36.15 -21.82 8.83
CA GLU A 89 35.04 -20.90 9.12
C GLU A 89 35.13 -19.61 8.28
N ARG A 90 36.32 -19.01 8.19
CA ARG A 90 36.55 -17.80 7.38
C ARG A 90 36.28 -18.06 5.90
N ALA A 91 36.74 -19.20 5.38
CA ALA A 91 36.50 -19.60 4.00
C ALA A 91 34.99 -19.78 3.72
N TYR A 92 34.28 -20.47 4.61
CA TYR A 92 32.84 -20.69 4.48
C TYR A 92 32.04 -19.38 4.51
N ARG A 93 32.36 -18.47 5.44
CA ARG A 93 31.70 -17.16 5.56
C ARG A 93 31.89 -16.31 4.29
N LYS A 94 33.08 -16.33 3.69
CA LYS A 94 33.34 -15.64 2.41
C LYS A 94 32.53 -16.22 1.25
N LEU A 95 32.41 -17.55 1.16
CA LEU A 95 31.58 -18.18 0.13
C LEU A 95 30.09 -17.88 0.31
N GLN A 96 29.59 -17.83 1.55
CA GLN A 96 28.20 -17.40 1.80
C GLN A 96 27.96 -15.96 1.33
N GLN A 97 28.93 -15.05 1.53
CA GLN A 97 28.83 -13.68 1.01
C GLN A 97 28.84 -13.65 -0.52
N LYS A 98 29.64 -14.50 -1.19
CA LYS A 98 29.60 -14.67 -2.66
C LYS A 98 28.19 -15.02 -3.12
N PHE A 99 27.60 -16.11 -2.59
CA PHE A 99 26.26 -16.55 -2.98
C PHE A 99 25.17 -15.51 -2.66
N HIS A 100 25.27 -14.81 -1.53
CA HIS A 100 24.34 -13.73 -1.20
C HIS A 100 24.47 -12.56 -2.19
N SER A 101 25.70 -12.18 -2.54
CA SER A 101 25.96 -11.11 -3.51
C SER A 101 25.53 -11.48 -4.92
N GLU A 102 25.67 -12.74 -5.34
CA GLU A 102 25.21 -13.22 -6.64
C GLU A 102 23.69 -13.24 -6.72
N ARG A 103 23.02 -13.75 -5.67
CA ARG A 103 21.56 -13.72 -5.57
C ARG A 103 20.99 -12.31 -5.59
N TRP A 104 21.72 -11.34 -5.02
CA TRP A 104 21.29 -9.95 -4.97
C TRP A 104 21.68 -9.17 -6.24
N SER A 105 22.82 -9.47 -6.87
CA SER A 105 23.30 -8.83 -8.10
C SER A 105 22.45 -9.14 -9.32
N VAL A 106 21.80 -10.32 -9.38
CA VAL A 106 20.87 -10.68 -10.47
C VAL A 106 19.56 -9.87 -10.38
N ASN A 107 19.26 -9.28 -9.22
CA ASN A 107 18.03 -8.55 -8.95
C ASN A 107 18.12 -7.02 -9.12
N ASP A 108 19.24 -6.47 -9.60
CA ASP A 108 19.34 -5.01 -9.81
C ASP A 108 18.64 -4.55 -11.12
N CYS A 109 18.24 -5.49 -11.98
CA CYS A 109 17.50 -5.24 -13.22
C CYS A 109 16.03 -5.71 -13.20
N LEU A 110 15.61 -6.50 -12.21
CA LEU A 110 14.19 -6.77 -11.94
C LEU A 110 13.82 -6.10 -10.63
N GLY A 111 12.99 -5.06 -10.70
CA GLY A 111 12.49 -4.37 -9.53
C GLY A 111 11.88 -5.31 -8.49
N GLU A 112 11.66 -4.75 -7.29
CA GLU A 112 11.19 -5.31 -6.01
C GLU A 112 10.10 -6.42 -6.04
N TYR A 113 9.46 -6.66 -7.19
CA TYR A 113 8.37 -7.61 -7.42
C TYR A 113 8.74 -8.91 -8.15
N GLY A 114 9.98 -9.08 -8.63
CA GLY A 114 10.37 -10.21 -9.50
C GLY A 114 10.40 -11.60 -8.85
N LEU A 115 10.39 -11.70 -7.52
CA LEU A 115 10.55 -12.98 -6.79
C LEU A 115 9.25 -13.75 -6.53
N TYR A 116 8.07 -13.21 -6.90
CA TYR A 116 6.78 -13.81 -6.55
C TYR A 116 6.22 -14.78 -7.62
N TYR A 117 6.82 -14.88 -8.80
CA TYR A 117 6.20 -15.53 -9.97
C TYR A 117 7.01 -16.68 -10.61
N ASP A 118 8.04 -17.22 -9.98
CA ASP A 118 8.98 -18.13 -10.69
C ASP A 118 8.70 -19.63 -10.53
N GLU A 119 7.66 -20.05 -9.79
CA GLU A 119 7.39 -21.48 -9.56
C GLU A 119 6.31 -22.11 -10.45
N LYS A 120 5.71 -21.37 -11.40
CA LYS A 120 4.78 -21.95 -12.39
C LYS A 120 4.97 -21.40 -13.80
N LYS A 121 6.05 -21.81 -14.47
CA LYS A 121 6.09 -21.85 -15.94
C LYS A 121 5.75 -23.27 -16.42
N GLY A 122 4.45 -23.57 -16.41
CA GLY A 122 3.87 -24.46 -17.42
C GLY A 122 3.67 -23.66 -18.71
N GLN A 123 3.96 -24.29 -19.85
CA GLN A 123 3.76 -23.83 -21.24
C GLN A 123 3.62 -22.31 -21.44
N THR A 124 4.72 -21.69 -21.84
CA THR A 124 4.73 -20.32 -22.39
C THR A 124 3.89 -20.30 -23.66
N VAL A 125 2.75 -19.60 -23.63
CA VAL A 125 2.08 -19.16 -24.85
C VAL A 125 2.91 -18.02 -25.41
N ASP A 126 3.36 -18.15 -26.65
CA ASP A 126 4.10 -17.12 -27.37
C ASP A 126 3.24 -15.85 -27.42
N ILE A 127 3.62 -14.83 -26.64
CA ILE A 127 3.07 -13.49 -26.81
C ILE A 127 3.72 -12.98 -28.09
N GLU A 128 2.97 -12.94 -29.19
CA GLU A 128 3.40 -12.29 -30.42
C GLU A 128 3.71 -10.82 -30.09
N GLU A 129 5.01 -10.49 -30.02
CA GLU A 129 5.46 -9.11 -30.06
C GLU A 129 4.99 -8.53 -31.39
N HIS A 130 3.91 -7.77 -31.34
CA HIS A 130 3.45 -7.03 -32.49
C HIS A 130 4.51 -5.96 -32.77
N ASP A 131 5.25 -6.16 -33.85
CA ASP A 131 6.25 -5.24 -34.36
C ASP A 131 5.52 -4.02 -34.95
N ILE A 132 4.95 -3.18 -34.08
CA ILE A 132 4.33 -1.92 -34.46
C ILE A 132 5.47 -1.05 -34.97
N LYS A 133 5.65 -1.04 -36.29
CA LYS A 133 6.45 -0.03 -36.98
C LYS A 133 5.79 1.32 -36.75
N HIS A 134 6.10 1.96 -35.63
CA HIS A 134 5.75 3.35 -35.43
C HIS A 134 6.47 4.16 -36.51
N THR A 135 5.74 4.59 -37.53
CA THR A 135 6.14 5.74 -38.34
C THR A 135 6.13 6.93 -37.40
N ALA A 136 7.29 7.29 -36.87
CA ALA A 136 7.43 8.41 -35.95
C ALA A 136 6.77 9.65 -36.58
N PRO A 137 5.86 10.34 -35.86
CA PRO A 137 5.28 11.57 -36.36
C PRO A 137 6.41 12.54 -36.72
N GLN A 138 6.56 12.83 -38.02
CA GLN A 138 7.45 13.90 -38.43
C GLN A 138 6.94 15.18 -37.77
N HIS A 139 7.85 15.86 -37.08
CA HIS A 139 7.65 17.14 -36.39
C HIS A 139 7.43 17.11 -34.85
N ARG A 140 8.32 16.43 -34.12
CA ARG A 140 8.82 16.99 -32.85
C ARG A 140 9.79 18.13 -33.21
N GLN A 141 9.28 19.31 -33.52
CA GLN A 141 9.94 20.50 -34.10
C GLN A 141 11.23 20.93 -33.32
N TYR A 142 12.29 20.13 -33.42
CA TYR A 142 13.60 20.19 -32.73
C TYR A 142 13.57 20.51 -31.22
N LEU A 143 12.91 19.64 -30.45
CA LEU A 143 13.22 19.22 -29.06
C LEU A 143 13.83 20.29 -28.10
N SER A 144 12.92 21.08 -27.53
CA SER A 144 12.83 21.59 -26.15
C SER A 144 13.87 22.60 -25.60
N TYR A 145 13.91 23.79 -26.21
CA TYR A 145 14.34 25.05 -25.55
C TYR A 145 13.20 26.08 -25.50
N GLY A 146 11.94 25.65 -25.39
CA GLY A 146 10.78 26.54 -25.25
C GLY A 146 10.54 27.50 -26.42
N GLY A 147 11.08 27.22 -27.61
CA GLY A 147 11.00 28.12 -28.77
C GLY A 147 12.01 29.29 -28.74
N PHE A 148 12.95 29.30 -27.80
CA PHE A 148 13.94 30.36 -27.68
C PHE A 148 15.14 30.15 -28.61
N GLY A 149 15.44 31.18 -29.41
CA GLY A 149 16.63 31.29 -30.24
C GLY A 149 16.42 30.93 -31.72
N TYR A 150 17.36 31.37 -32.56
CA TYR A 150 17.36 31.15 -34.02
C TYR A 150 18.71 30.61 -34.48
N GLY A 151 18.77 30.06 -35.70
CA GLY A 151 20.01 29.53 -36.29
C GLY A 151 20.26 28.05 -36.02
N THR A 152 21.54 27.65 -36.04
CA THR A 152 21.93 26.24 -35.91
C THR A 152 21.65 25.69 -34.49
N PRO A 153 21.51 24.36 -34.31
CA PRO A 153 21.23 23.78 -32.99
C PRO A 153 22.19 24.22 -31.87
N SER A 154 23.49 24.35 -32.17
CA SER A 154 24.51 24.81 -31.20
C SER A 154 24.37 26.30 -30.83
N GLN A 155 23.98 27.15 -31.78
CA GLN A 155 23.73 28.58 -31.52
C GLN A 155 22.52 28.77 -30.61
N ARG A 156 21.44 28.01 -30.85
CA ARG A 156 20.24 28.02 -29.99
C ARG A 156 20.52 27.52 -28.58
N GLU A 157 21.33 26.47 -28.44
CA GLU A 157 21.76 25.99 -27.12
C GLU A 157 22.47 27.07 -26.31
N LYS A 158 23.43 27.79 -26.91
CA LYS A 158 24.12 28.90 -26.23
C LYS A 158 23.17 30.03 -25.84
N GLN A 159 22.21 30.37 -26.69
CA GLN A 159 21.21 31.40 -26.39
C GLN A 159 20.29 30.96 -25.24
N TYR A 160 19.81 29.72 -25.27
CA TYR A 160 18.97 29.18 -24.22
C TYR A 160 19.72 29.05 -22.88
N GLN A 161 21.01 28.70 -22.88
CA GLN A 161 21.85 28.73 -21.68
C GLN A 161 21.90 30.14 -21.05
N LYS A 162 22.00 31.20 -21.86
CA LYS A 162 21.93 32.59 -21.38
C LYS A 162 20.57 32.94 -20.78
N VAL A 163 19.47 32.58 -21.46
CA VAL A 163 18.10 32.83 -20.98
C VAL A 163 17.83 32.08 -19.68
N ARG A 164 18.29 30.82 -19.57
CA ARG A 164 18.19 30.02 -18.35
C ARG A 164 18.94 30.67 -17.19
N ALA A 165 20.16 31.16 -17.42
CA ALA A 165 20.93 31.85 -16.39
C ALA A 165 20.25 33.15 -15.94
N ALA A 166 19.74 33.96 -16.87
CA ALA A 166 19.00 35.19 -16.55
C ALA A 166 17.72 34.91 -15.75
N SER A 167 16.96 33.88 -16.14
CA SER A 167 15.76 33.45 -15.41
C SER A 167 16.10 32.95 -14.00
N ALA A 168 17.19 32.17 -13.84
CA ALA A 168 17.63 31.74 -12.52
C ALA A 168 17.99 32.92 -11.61
N VAL A 169 18.66 33.95 -12.13
CA VAL A 169 18.98 35.18 -11.38
C VAL A 169 17.71 35.92 -10.96
N SER A 170 16.75 36.10 -11.88
CA SER A 170 15.46 36.74 -11.59
C SER A 170 14.66 35.95 -10.54
N ASN A 171 14.63 34.62 -10.63
CA ASN A 171 13.94 33.76 -9.66
C ASN A 171 14.57 33.87 -8.26
N VAL A 172 15.91 33.89 -8.17
CA VAL A 172 16.60 34.09 -6.88
C VAL A 172 16.32 35.48 -6.32
N TYR A 173 16.29 36.51 -7.16
CA TYR A 173 15.97 37.88 -6.76
C TYR A 173 14.53 37.97 -6.24
N ASN A 174 13.56 37.43 -6.98
CA ASN A 174 12.14 37.39 -6.58
C ASN A 174 11.94 36.61 -5.29
N HIS A 175 12.62 35.48 -5.12
CA HIS A 175 12.58 34.71 -3.88
C HIS A 175 13.18 35.50 -2.70
N ARG A 176 14.27 36.26 -2.92
CA ARG A 176 14.84 37.14 -1.90
C ARG A 176 13.88 38.25 -1.50
N ILE A 177 13.21 38.88 -2.48
CA ILE A 177 12.18 39.91 -2.21
C ILE A 177 11.03 39.32 -1.41
N SER A 178 10.46 38.20 -1.85
CA SER A 178 9.35 37.54 -1.16
C SER A 178 9.73 37.13 0.26
N LYS A 179 10.96 36.63 0.45
CA LYS A 179 11.48 36.32 1.79
C LYS A 179 11.61 37.57 2.66
N ILE A 180 12.12 38.68 2.12
CA ILE A 180 12.22 39.95 2.85
C ILE A 180 10.83 40.48 3.23
N GLN A 181 9.87 40.45 2.31
CA GLN A 181 8.48 40.86 2.58
C GLN A 181 7.85 40.01 3.69
N ASN A 182 7.93 38.68 3.59
CA ASN A 182 7.43 37.77 4.63
C ASN A 182 8.11 38.03 5.99
N THR A 183 9.42 38.33 6.02
CA THR A 183 10.12 38.65 7.27
C THR A 183 9.67 39.98 7.87
N GLN A 184 9.39 41.00 7.05
CA GLN A 184 8.89 42.30 7.52
C GLN A 184 7.46 42.20 8.05
N GLU A 185 6.57 41.52 7.34
CA GLU A 185 5.20 41.25 7.79
C GLU A 185 5.19 40.43 9.08
N SER A 186 6.01 39.36 9.14
CA SER A 186 6.16 38.54 10.35
C SER A 186 6.72 39.35 11.52
N ALA A 187 7.69 40.25 11.29
CA ALA A 187 8.27 41.09 12.33
C ALA A 187 7.28 42.11 12.91
N ILE A 188 6.36 42.63 12.10
CA ILE A 188 5.26 43.51 12.55
C ILE A 188 4.29 42.70 13.43
N VAL A 189 3.87 41.52 12.97
CA VAL A 189 2.95 40.63 13.71
C VAL A 189 3.54 40.15 15.05
N VAL A 190 4.85 39.90 15.12
CA VAL A 190 5.53 39.48 16.36
C VAL A 190 5.51 40.59 17.44
N LYS A 191 5.60 41.86 17.05
CA LYS A 191 5.53 42.99 18.00
C LYS A 191 4.14 43.13 18.62
N ASP A 192 3.09 42.92 17.83
CA ASP A 192 1.71 42.98 18.30
C ASP A 192 1.34 41.77 19.16
N LYS A 193 1.85 40.57 18.81
CA LYS A 193 1.70 39.37 19.64
C LYS A 193 2.39 39.48 21.01
N LYS A 194 3.56 40.13 21.10
CA LYS A 194 4.23 40.39 22.40
C LYS A 194 3.38 41.26 23.32
N LYS A 195 2.74 42.30 22.78
CA LYS A 195 1.80 43.15 23.55
C LYS A 195 0.54 42.40 23.98
N ALA A 196 0.11 41.41 23.20
CA ALA A 196 -1.04 40.56 23.54
C ALA A 196 -0.73 39.47 24.61
N LYS A 197 0.54 39.18 24.90
CA LYS A 197 0.96 38.25 25.98
C LYS A 197 0.76 38.85 27.38
N ASP A 198 0.70 40.18 27.49
CA ASP A 198 0.51 40.88 28.78
C ASP A 198 -0.94 40.78 29.32
N ILE A 199 -1.89 40.28 28.51
CA ILE A 199 -3.30 40.13 28.88
C ILE A 199 -3.54 38.68 29.34
N LYS A 200 -3.37 38.43 30.64
CA LYS A 200 -3.50 37.09 31.25
C LYS A 200 -4.96 36.74 31.55
N THR A 201 -5.56 35.81 30.80
CA THR A 201 -6.89 35.24 31.09
C THR A 201 -6.80 33.75 31.47
N ARG A 202 -7.84 33.24 32.15
CA ARG A 202 -7.89 31.95 32.87
C ARG A 202 -7.58 30.68 32.05
N TYR A 203 -7.57 30.74 30.71
CA TYR A 203 -7.22 29.62 29.80
C TYR A 203 -5.72 29.59 29.45
N GLY A 204 -4.86 29.90 30.43
CA GLY A 204 -3.46 30.24 30.18
C GLY A 204 -2.63 29.11 29.56
N ILE A 205 -2.93 27.84 29.85
CA ILE A 205 -2.15 26.70 29.35
C ILE A 205 -2.44 26.43 27.87
N ASP A 206 -3.70 26.31 27.46
CA ASP A 206 -4.05 26.05 26.05
C ASP A 206 -3.58 27.17 25.13
N ARG A 207 -3.68 28.43 25.59
CA ARG A 207 -3.15 29.59 24.86
C ARG A 207 -1.62 29.59 24.80
N LEU A 208 -0.93 29.20 25.88
CA LEU A 208 0.53 29.04 25.88
C LEU A 208 0.98 27.94 24.92
N VAL A 209 0.27 26.81 24.89
CA VAL A 209 0.55 25.69 23.99
C VAL A 209 0.36 26.12 22.54
N GLU A 210 -0.74 26.79 22.22
CA GLU A 210 -1.00 27.32 20.87
C GLU A 210 0.06 28.35 20.45
N ASP A 211 0.43 29.28 21.34
CA ASP A 211 1.48 30.26 21.09
C ASP A 211 2.84 29.58 20.85
N LEU A 212 3.16 28.52 21.61
CA LEU A 212 4.39 27.75 21.45
C LEU A 212 4.40 27.00 20.11
N ILE A 213 3.27 26.39 19.73
CA ILE A 213 3.11 25.72 18.44
C ILE A 213 3.29 26.72 17.29
N GLN A 214 2.64 27.89 17.36
CA GLN A 214 2.79 28.92 16.34
C GLN A 214 4.21 29.49 16.27
N GLU A 215 4.88 29.65 17.40
CA GLU A 215 6.27 30.09 17.45
C GLU A 215 7.21 29.05 16.82
N SER A 216 7.02 27.76 17.11
CA SER A 216 7.76 26.67 16.46
C SER A 216 7.43 26.52 14.97
N MET A 217 6.20 26.79 14.53
CA MET A 217 5.83 26.88 13.11
C MET A 217 6.56 28.04 12.41
N ALA A 218 6.62 29.21 13.05
CA ALA A 218 7.31 30.39 12.51
C ALA A 218 8.83 30.23 12.45
N ARG A 219 9.42 29.51 13.42
CA ARG A 219 10.85 29.13 13.40
C ARG A 219 11.19 28.09 12.33
N GLY A 220 10.18 27.39 11.81
CA GLY A 220 10.37 26.33 10.84
C GLY A 220 10.81 25.00 11.47
N ASP A 221 10.59 24.80 12.78
CA ASP A 221 10.93 23.55 13.48
C ASP A 221 10.22 22.33 12.84
N PHE A 222 9.07 22.57 12.20
CA PHE A 222 8.28 21.57 11.48
C PHE A 222 8.69 21.38 10.01
N GLU A 223 9.70 22.08 9.49
CA GLU A 223 10.14 21.96 8.09
C GLU A 223 11.02 20.74 7.80
N ASN A 224 11.81 20.32 8.78
CA ASN A 224 12.77 19.21 8.64
C ASN A 224 12.32 17.95 9.39
N LEU A 225 11.00 17.74 9.53
CA LEU A 225 10.48 16.51 10.10
C LEU A 225 10.56 15.36 9.11
N SER A 226 11.02 14.20 9.58
CA SER A 226 11.00 12.97 8.80
C SER A 226 9.56 12.65 8.38
N GLY A 227 9.29 12.66 7.07
CA GLY A 227 7.96 12.37 6.53
C GLY A 227 7.06 13.60 6.28
N LYS A 228 7.54 14.83 6.48
CA LYS A 228 6.79 16.04 6.13
C LYS A 228 6.38 16.03 4.65
N GLY A 229 5.09 16.25 4.38
CA GLY A 229 4.55 16.34 3.02
C GLY A 229 4.42 15.01 2.28
N LYS A 230 4.83 13.90 2.90
CA LYS A 230 4.51 12.56 2.39
C LYS A 230 3.11 12.19 2.90
N PRO A 231 2.25 11.58 2.07
CA PRO A 231 1.01 11.00 2.59
C PRO A 231 1.36 10.03 3.72
N LEU A 232 0.58 10.04 4.79
CA LEU A 232 0.71 9.05 5.87
C LEU A 232 0.87 7.68 5.23
N SER A 233 1.96 6.99 5.56
CA SER A 233 2.22 5.69 4.97
C SER A 233 1.17 4.73 5.49
N LYS A 234 0.11 4.51 4.71
CA LYS A 234 -0.92 3.47 4.98
C LYS A 234 -0.30 2.08 5.21
N LYS A 235 0.98 1.91 4.84
CA LYS A 235 1.80 0.70 4.98
C LYS A 235 2.25 0.39 6.42
N MET A 236 2.28 1.35 7.34
CA MET A 236 2.88 1.14 8.68
C MET A 236 1.86 0.85 9.80
N ASP A 237 0.56 1.07 9.58
CA ASP A 237 -0.41 1.09 10.70
C ASP A 237 -1.26 -0.18 10.88
N HIS A 238 -1.10 -1.22 10.05
CA HIS A 238 -1.99 -2.41 10.13
C HIS A 238 -1.28 -3.74 10.40
N HIS A 239 0.00 -3.74 10.76
CA HIS A 239 0.62 -4.97 11.25
C HIS A 239 0.09 -5.26 12.66
N ASN A 240 -1.10 -5.86 12.72
CA ASN A 240 -1.69 -6.38 13.92
C ASN A 240 -0.77 -7.51 14.43
N PRO A 241 -0.11 -7.35 15.60
CA PRO A 241 0.80 -8.35 16.15
C PRO A 241 0.13 -9.70 16.43
N TYR A 242 -1.21 -9.70 16.52
CA TYR A 242 -2.02 -10.89 16.78
C TYR A 242 -2.46 -11.62 15.50
N VAL A 243 -2.13 -11.09 14.31
CA VAL A 243 -2.46 -11.73 13.02
C VAL A 243 -1.19 -12.33 12.44
N ASP A 244 -1.26 -13.60 12.02
CA ASP A 244 -0.15 -14.28 11.37
C ASP A 244 0.35 -13.50 10.14
N LEU A 245 1.65 -13.58 9.88
CA LEU A 245 2.33 -12.87 8.81
C LEU A 245 1.69 -13.17 7.45
N VAL A 246 1.31 -14.44 7.21
CA VAL A 246 0.69 -14.86 5.96
C VAL A 246 -0.68 -14.21 5.79
N THR A 247 -1.53 -14.25 6.82
CA THR A 247 -2.87 -13.62 6.78
C THR A 247 -2.77 -12.11 6.60
N HIS A 248 -1.84 -11.47 7.30
CA HIS A 248 -1.59 -10.03 7.15
C HIS A 248 -1.18 -9.69 5.71
N LYS A 249 -0.27 -10.47 5.10
CA LYS A 249 0.16 -10.26 3.72
C LYS A 249 -0.95 -10.50 2.71
N ILE A 250 -1.77 -11.54 2.89
CA ILE A 250 -2.95 -11.77 2.05
C ILE A 250 -3.89 -10.57 2.12
N ASN A 251 -4.23 -10.10 3.32
CA ASN A 251 -5.09 -8.94 3.50
C ASN A 251 -4.48 -7.67 2.88
N GLN A 252 -3.17 -7.47 3.03
CA GLN A 252 -2.44 -6.36 2.42
C GLN A 252 -2.54 -6.40 0.88
N VAL A 253 -2.22 -7.54 0.26
CA VAL A 253 -2.29 -7.72 -1.20
C VAL A 253 -3.72 -7.51 -1.70
N MET A 254 -4.70 -7.97 -0.93
CA MET A 254 -6.11 -7.82 -1.27
C MET A 254 -6.52 -6.34 -1.30
N ILE A 255 -6.14 -5.57 -0.27
CA ILE A 255 -6.39 -4.12 -0.19
C ILE A 255 -5.65 -3.36 -1.28
N GLU A 256 -4.39 -3.72 -1.57
CA GLU A 256 -3.58 -3.09 -2.62
C GLU A 256 -4.22 -3.27 -4.01
N ASN A 257 -4.84 -4.43 -4.26
CA ASN A 257 -5.59 -4.71 -5.48
C ASN A 257 -7.04 -4.22 -5.46
N GLY A 258 -7.50 -3.60 -4.36
CA GLY A 258 -8.88 -3.16 -4.20
C GLY A 258 -9.90 -4.31 -4.14
N PHE A 259 -9.45 -5.54 -3.86
CA PHE A 259 -10.33 -6.69 -3.67
C PHE A 259 -10.79 -6.78 -2.21
N THR A 260 -11.91 -7.44 -1.96
CA THR A 260 -12.40 -7.71 -0.60
C THR A 260 -12.81 -9.18 -0.49
N PRO A 261 -12.59 -9.85 0.66
CA PRO A 261 -12.98 -11.24 0.82
C PRO A 261 -14.50 -11.39 0.67
N GLU A 262 -14.92 -12.52 0.12
CA GLU A 262 -16.33 -12.83 -0.13
C GLU A 262 -17.20 -12.69 1.15
N TRP A 263 -16.73 -13.16 2.30
CA TRP A 263 -17.50 -13.01 3.53
C TRP A 263 -17.69 -11.54 3.95
N ILE A 264 -16.77 -10.63 3.60
CA ILE A 264 -16.92 -9.19 3.90
C ILE A 264 -18.01 -8.58 3.00
N THR A 265 -18.02 -8.92 1.71
CA THR A 265 -19.06 -8.45 0.79
C THR A 265 -20.43 -9.01 1.20
N LEU A 266 -20.50 -10.31 1.50
CA LEU A 266 -21.72 -10.94 2.02
C LEU A 266 -22.20 -10.30 3.32
N GLN A 267 -21.29 -9.97 4.24
CA GLN A 267 -21.66 -9.30 5.49
C GLN A 267 -22.33 -7.94 5.22
N LYS A 268 -21.77 -7.18 4.27
CA LYS A 268 -22.32 -5.88 3.88
C LYS A 268 -23.71 -6.05 3.25
N GLU A 269 -23.85 -6.97 2.31
CA GLU A 269 -25.14 -7.29 1.68
C GLU A 269 -26.20 -7.71 2.70
N ILE A 270 -25.85 -8.58 3.66
CA ILE A 270 -26.77 -9.02 4.71
C ILE A 270 -27.25 -7.84 5.57
N ARG A 271 -26.38 -6.86 5.86
CA ARG A 271 -26.78 -5.66 6.61
C ARG A 271 -27.76 -4.81 5.80
N GLU A 272 -27.45 -4.57 4.53
CA GLU A 272 -28.31 -3.80 3.63
C GLU A 272 -29.69 -4.46 3.47
N GLU A 273 -29.73 -5.79 3.29
CA GLU A 273 -30.99 -6.55 3.21
C GLU A 273 -31.80 -6.51 4.52
N LYS A 274 -31.14 -6.61 5.68
CA LYS A 274 -31.80 -6.43 6.98
C LYS A 274 -32.42 -5.04 7.10
N ASP A 275 -31.68 -4.01 6.70
CA ASP A 275 -32.16 -2.63 6.73
C ASP A 275 -33.37 -2.45 5.79
N ILE A 276 -33.37 -3.07 4.62
CA ILE A 276 -34.52 -3.06 3.70
C ILE A 276 -35.76 -3.68 4.37
N VAL A 277 -35.61 -4.87 5.00
CA VAL A 277 -36.72 -5.53 5.69
C VAL A 277 -37.23 -4.68 6.84
N TRP A 278 -36.34 -4.14 7.68
CA TRP A 278 -36.73 -3.26 8.78
C TRP A 278 -37.41 -1.98 8.30
N ASN A 279 -36.92 -1.37 7.23
CA ASN A 279 -37.53 -0.16 6.67
C ASN A 279 -38.91 -0.44 6.08
N CYS A 280 -39.12 -1.59 5.45
CA CYS A 280 -40.43 -2.02 4.99
C CYS A 280 -41.42 -2.17 6.16
N LEU A 281 -41.02 -2.89 7.22
CA LEU A 281 -41.83 -3.07 8.42
C LEU A 281 -42.11 -1.76 9.16
N ARG A 282 -41.10 -0.88 9.31
CA ARG A 282 -41.28 0.45 9.90
C ARG A 282 -42.20 1.32 9.07
N ALA A 283 -42.07 1.30 7.74
CA ALA A 283 -42.95 2.03 6.85
C ALA A 283 -44.41 1.56 6.98
N ALA A 284 -44.64 0.24 7.00
CA ALA A 284 -45.95 -0.34 7.26
C ALA A 284 -46.49 0.09 8.65
N ARG A 285 -45.66 0.02 9.70
CA ARG A 285 -46.05 0.42 11.06
C ARG A 285 -46.45 1.89 11.16
N LYS A 286 -45.76 2.78 10.45
CA LYS A 286 -46.06 4.23 10.39
C LYS A 286 -47.42 4.54 9.79
N GLN A 287 -47.93 3.71 8.89
CA GLN A 287 -49.25 3.90 8.29
C GLN A 287 -50.39 3.53 9.25
N LEU A 288 -50.10 2.69 10.25
CA LEU A 288 -51.07 2.15 11.20
C LEU A 288 -51.25 3.06 12.43
N GLY A 289 -52.41 2.97 13.09
CA GLY A 289 -52.74 3.76 14.28
C GLY A 289 -52.03 3.33 15.58
N PRO A 290 -52.35 3.98 16.72
CA PRO A 290 -51.89 3.55 18.04
C PRO A 290 -52.42 2.14 18.37
N ALA A 291 -51.68 1.40 19.20
CA ALA A 291 -52.17 0.12 19.71
C ALA A 291 -53.28 0.33 20.76
N PRO A 292 -54.30 -0.55 20.87
CA PRO A 292 -54.60 -1.72 20.04
C PRO A 292 -55.18 -1.35 18.66
N LEU A 293 -54.81 -2.11 17.62
CA LEU A 293 -55.28 -1.84 16.26
C LEU A 293 -56.71 -2.32 16.04
N SER A 294 -57.38 -1.68 15.08
CA SER A 294 -58.63 -2.20 14.52
C SER A 294 -58.38 -3.51 13.76
N ASP A 295 -59.34 -4.44 13.77
CA ASP A 295 -59.26 -5.74 13.09
C ASP A 295 -58.84 -5.62 11.61
N ARG A 296 -59.28 -4.55 10.93
CA ARG A 296 -58.89 -4.27 9.53
C ARG A 296 -57.42 -3.89 9.40
N GLU A 297 -56.91 -3.04 10.30
CA GLU A 297 -55.52 -2.60 10.33
C GLU A 297 -54.59 -3.75 10.79
N ALA A 298 -55.04 -4.61 11.71
CA ALA A 298 -54.35 -5.83 12.09
C ALA A 298 -54.19 -6.80 10.91
N GLY A 299 -55.23 -6.96 10.09
CA GLY A 299 -55.16 -7.76 8.87
C GLY A 299 -54.23 -7.16 7.79
N GLN A 300 -54.11 -5.83 7.72
CA GLN A 300 -53.14 -5.16 6.84
C GLN A 300 -51.70 -5.40 7.31
N TRP A 301 -51.44 -5.22 8.61
CA TRP A 301 -50.13 -5.51 9.21
C TRP A 301 -49.67 -6.94 8.91
N GLN A 302 -50.56 -7.92 9.09
CA GLN A 302 -50.23 -9.32 8.82
C GLN A 302 -49.84 -9.55 7.35
N LYS A 303 -50.56 -8.93 6.41
CA LYS A 303 -50.23 -9.00 4.98
C LYS A 303 -48.88 -8.36 4.67
N ASP A 304 -48.58 -7.22 5.27
CA ASP A 304 -47.30 -6.54 5.07
C ASP A 304 -46.13 -7.35 5.64
N VAL A 305 -46.33 -8.02 6.77
CA VAL A 305 -45.37 -8.98 7.33
C VAL A 305 -45.19 -10.18 6.39
N ASP A 306 -46.27 -10.76 5.88
CA ASP A 306 -46.21 -11.90 4.96
C ASP A 306 -45.52 -11.55 3.63
N ASN A 307 -45.67 -10.32 3.13
CA ASN A 307 -44.95 -9.84 1.95
C ASN A 307 -43.42 -9.84 2.16
N CYS A 308 -42.96 -9.55 3.38
CA CYS A 308 -41.53 -9.58 3.72
C CYS A 308 -40.97 -11.00 3.88
N ARG A 309 -41.82 -12.03 4.00
CA ARG A 309 -41.42 -13.41 4.29
C ARG A 309 -40.46 -13.99 3.26
N THR A 310 -40.72 -13.76 1.98
CA THR A 310 -39.89 -14.27 0.89
C THR A 310 -38.48 -13.66 0.94
N ALA A 311 -38.38 -12.36 1.22
CA ALA A 311 -37.09 -11.67 1.38
C ALA A 311 -36.31 -12.22 2.57
N VAL A 312 -36.97 -12.47 3.71
CA VAL A 312 -36.34 -13.08 4.90
C VAL A 312 -35.84 -14.50 4.63
N ILE A 313 -36.55 -15.31 3.85
CA ILE A 313 -36.08 -16.66 3.47
C ILE A 313 -34.77 -16.56 2.68
N MET A 314 -34.68 -15.63 1.73
CA MET A 314 -33.46 -15.40 0.93
C MET A 314 -32.31 -14.86 1.79
N LEU A 315 -32.60 -13.90 2.68
CA LEU A 315 -31.66 -13.37 3.66
C LEU A 315 -31.10 -14.48 4.57
N ASN A 316 -31.95 -15.38 5.06
CA ASN A 316 -31.52 -16.49 5.91
C ASN A 316 -30.64 -17.50 5.16
N LYS A 317 -30.86 -17.71 3.85
CA LYS A 317 -29.93 -18.48 3.02
C LYS A 317 -28.57 -17.80 2.90
N LYS A 318 -28.54 -16.47 2.72
CA LYS A 318 -27.28 -15.70 2.70
C LYS A 318 -26.55 -15.75 4.05
N ILE A 319 -27.28 -15.65 5.16
CA ILE A 319 -26.72 -15.78 6.51
C ILE A 319 -26.10 -17.16 6.71
N ASN A 320 -26.76 -18.23 6.27
CA ASN A 320 -26.20 -19.57 6.31
C ASN A 320 -24.91 -19.69 5.47
N HIS A 321 -24.92 -19.17 4.24
CA HIS A 321 -23.72 -19.14 3.40
C HIS A 321 -22.58 -18.38 4.06
N PHE A 322 -22.87 -17.19 4.60
CA PHE A 322 -21.90 -16.40 5.36
C PHE A 322 -21.33 -17.18 6.54
N ASN A 323 -22.16 -17.87 7.32
CA ASN A 323 -21.69 -18.67 8.46
C ASN A 323 -20.75 -19.82 8.07
N LEU A 324 -20.85 -20.32 6.83
CA LEU A 324 -19.96 -21.34 6.28
C LEU A 324 -18.62 -20.75 5.79
N VAL A 325 -18.63 -19.54 5.22
CA VAL A 325 -17.44 -18.92 4.61
C VAL A 325 -16.60 -18.14 5.63
N VAL A 326 -17.19 -17.67 6.72
CA VAL A 326 -16.51 -16.82 7.70
C VAL A 326 -15.38 -17.58 8.42
N PRO A 327 -14.12 -17.07 8.40
CA PRO A 327 -13.00 -17.74 9.04
C PRO A 327 -13.02 -17.72 10.59
N LEU A 328 -13.84 -16.85 11.19
CA LEU A 328 -13.88 -16.60 12.63
C LEU A 328 -15.25 -16.97 13.21
N LEU A 329 -15.31 -17.99 14.07
CA LEU A 329 -16.55 -18.47 14.69
C LEU A 329 -17.34 -17.35 15.41
N GLN A 330 -16.63 -16.45 16.09
CA GLN A 330 -17.22 -15.30 16.81
C GLN A 330 -17.98 -14.32 15.91
N LYS A 331 -17.72 -14.34 14.60
CA LYS A 331 -18.36 -13.45 13.63
C LYS A 331 -19.56 -14.08 12.92
N GLN A 332 -19.89 -15.34 13.21
CA GLN A 332 -21.10 -15.98 12.68
C GLN A 332 -22.35 -15.24 13.17
N MET A 333 -23.40 -15.28 12.36
CA MET A 333 -24.64 -14.55 12.56
C MET A 333 -25.81 -15.50 12.83
N LEU A 334 -26.73 -15.06 13.68
CA LEU A 334 -28.00 -15.75 13.88
C LEU A 334 -28.95 -15.47 12.71
N LEU A 335 -29.83 -16.43 12.46
CA LEU A 335 -30.90 -16.30 11.49
C LEU A 335 -31.87 -15.18 11.88
N PHE A 336 -32.37 -14.48 10.87
CA PHE A 336 -33.34 -13.42 11.02
C PHE A 336 -34.74 -14.03 11.24
N ASN A 337 -35.32 -13.79 12.41
CA ASN A 337 -36.67 -14.24 12.75
C ASN A 337 -37.66 -13.09 12.53
N LEU A 338 -38.47 -13.22 11.48
CA LEU A 338 -39.43 -12.20 11.07
C LEU A 338 -40.51 -11.93 12.14
N GLU A 339 -40.98 -12.94 12.86
CA GLU A 339 -42.06 -12.82 13.83
C GLU A 339 -41.61 -12.01 15.05
N LYS A 340 -40.43 -12.33 15.58
CA LYS A 340 -39.86 -11.60 16.72
C LYS A 340 -39.57 -10.14 16.38
N GLU A 341 -39.02 -9.91 15.18
CA GLU A 341 -38.67 -8.57 14.72
C GLU A 341 -39.90 -7.72 14.39
N SER A 342 -40.95 -8.32 13.83
CA SER A 342 -42.21 -7.63 13.57
C SER A 342 -42.92 -7.26 14.89
N GLU A 343 -42.94 -8.15 15.89
CA GLU A 343 -43.45 -7.85 17.23
C GLU A 343 -42.67 -6.74 17.93
N HIS A 344 -41.35 -6.75 17.81
CA HIS A 344 -40.49 -5.72 18.36
C HIS A 344 -40.80 -4.34 17.73
N ILE A 345 -40.83 -4.27 16.39
CA ILE A 345 -41.19 -3.05 15.66
C ILE A 345 -42.63 -2.62 15.96
N PHE A 346 -43.53 -3.56 16.19
CA PHE A 346 -44.91 -3.25 16.53
C PHE A 346 -45.04 -2.51 17.87
N LYS A 347 -44.26 -2.93 18.87
CA LYS A 347 -44.22 -2.33 20.23
C LYS A 347 -43.49 -1.00 20.26
N GLU A 348 -42.33 -0.91 19.63
CA GLU A 348 -41.44 0.28 19.71
C GLU A 348 -41.62 1.27 18.56
N GLY A 349 -42.22 0.84 17.45
CA GLY A 349 -42.27 1.61 16.22
C GLY A 349 -43.21 2.80 16.28
N GLU A 350 -42.80 3.86 15.60
CA GLU A 350 -43.63 5.05 15.36
C GLU A 350 -44.91 4.67 14.60
N PHE A 351 -46.03 5.22 15.05
CA PHE A 351 -47.35 5.02 14.48
C PHE A 351 -47.96 6.33 14.00
N ARG A 352 -48.96 6.24 13.12
CA ARG A 352 -49.72 7.39 12.64
C ARG A 352 -50.36 8.11 13.82
N THR A 353 -49.81 9.25 14.19
CA THR A 353 -50.39 10.08 15.25
C THR A 353 -51.48 10.95 14.66
N THR A 354 -52.73 10.71 15.06
CA THR A 354 -53.80 11.70 14.86
C THR A 354 -53.61 12.87 15.83
N PRO A 355 -54.04 14.10 15.49
CA PRO A 355 -53.91 15.28 16.35
C PRO A 355 -54.52 15.08 17.77
N GLU A 356 -55.53 14.23 17.89
CA GLU A 356 -56.18 13.86 19.16
C GLU A 356 -55.30 13.00 20.05
N VAL A 357 -54.53 12.06 19.47
CA VAL A 357 -53.60 11.19 20.22
C VAL A 357 -52.39 11.99 20.69
N GLN A 358 -51.92 12.98 19.90
CA GLN A 358 -50.88 13.91 20.34
C GLN A 358 -51.33 14.66 21.60
N ARG A 359 -52.54 15.24 21.62
CA ARG A 359 -53.08 15.93 22.81
C ARG A 359 -53.13 15.03 24.05
N ASN A 360 -53.52 13.77 23.90
CA ASN A 360 -53.60 12.81 25.01
C ASN A 360 -52.22 12.36 25.51
N VAL A 361 -51.23 12.19 24.63
CA VAL A 361 -49.83 11.89 25.02
C VAL A 361 -49.20 13.08 25.75
N TYR A 362 -49.41 14.32 25.25
CA TYR A 362 -48.96 15.53 25.94
C TYR A 362 -49.64 15.72 27.31
N ALA A 363 -50.93 15.37 27.45
CA ALA A 363 -51.64 15.45 28.73
C ALA A 363 -51.15 14.39 29.75
N LYS A 364 -50.80 13.18 29.29
CA LYS A 364 -50.27 12.10 30.14
C LYS A 364 -48.84 12.38 30.62
N ASN A 365 -47.96 12.83 29.73
CA ASN A 365 -46.59 13.20 30.11
C ASN A 365 -46.58 14.38 31.11
N LYS A 366 -47.51 15.34 30.96
CA LYS A 366 -47.64 16.48 31.88
C LYS A 366 -48.17 16.08 33.27
N THR A 367 -48.98 15.03 33.36
CA THR A 367 -49.47 14.50 34.65
C THR A 367 -48.40 13.66 35.35
N ASP A 368 -47.61 12.88 34.60
CA ASP A 368 -46.49 12.11 35.15
C ASP A 368 -45.32 13.02 35.61
N GLU A 369 -45.02 14.12 34.91
CA GLU A 369 -44.07 15.14 35.35
C GLU A 369 -44.54 15.88 36.62
N GLN A 370 -45.84 16.13 36.74
CA GLN A 370 -46.41 16.72 37.96
C GLN A 370 -46.37 15.76 39.14
N GLN A 371 -46.61 14.46 38.93
CA GLN A 371 -46.51 13.45 39.99
C GLN A 371 -45.06 13.23 40.45
N THR A 372 -44.11 13.16 39.51
CA THR A 372 -42.68 13.00 39.83
C THR A 372 -42.07 14.22 40.50
N SER A 373 -42.49 15.44 40.12
CA SER A 373 -42.11 16.68 40.81
C SER A 373 -42.77 16.82 42.20
N LEU A 374 -44.00 16.34 42.38
CA LEU A 374 -44.62 16.26 43.70
C LEU A 374 -43.93 15.22 44.60
N LEU A 375 -43.55 14.06 44.07
CA LEU A 375 -42.80 13.05 44.81
C LEU A 375 -41.37 13.50 45.16
N SER A 376 -40.70 14.24 44.28
CA SER A 376 -39.37 14.79 44.55
C SER A 376 -39.40 15.92 45.58
N THR A 377 -40.46 16.74 45.58
CA THR A 377 -40.69 17.77 46.62
C THR A 377 -41.13 17.18 47.96
N PHE A 378 -41.91 16.09 47.95
CA PHE A 378 -42.23 15.34 49.18
C PHE A 378 -40.99 14.65 49.77
N SER A 379 -40.15 14.04 48.92
CA SER A 379 -38.89 13.42 49.34
C SER A 379 -37.88 14.43 49.88
N SER A 380 -37.90 15.69 49.43
CA SER A 380 -37.03 16.74 49.98
C SER A 380 -37.56 17.37 51.27
N MET A 381 -38.88 17.36 51.50
CA MET A 381 -39.49 17.81 52.76
C MET A 381 -39.41 16.77 53.88
N PHE A 382 -39.59 15.49 53.56
CA PHE A 382 -39.47 14.37 54.50
C PHE A 382 -38.20 13.59 54.18
N GLY A 383 -37.06 14.15 54.60
CA GLY A 383 -35.74 13.58 54.32
C GLY A 383 -35.64 12.11 54.74
N PHE A 384 -35.50 11.25 53.74
CA PHE A 384 -34.91 9.92 53.82
C PHE A 384 -33.68 9.87 52.93
#